data_AF-A0A9E8IH64-F1
#
_entry.id   AF-A0A9E8IH64-F1
#
_cell.length_a   1.000
_cell.length_b   1.000
_cell.length_c   1.000
_cell.angle_alpha   90.00
_cell.angle_beta   90.00
_cell.angle_gamma   90.00
#
_symmetry.space_group_name_H-M   'P 1'
#
loop_
_entity.id
_entity.type
_entity.pdbx_description
1 polymer ?
#
loop_
_entity_poly.entity_id
_entity_poly.type
_entity_poly.pdbx_seq_one_letter_code
_entity_poly.pdbx_strand_id
1 'polypeptide(L)'
;MDKNYNMSITFDDIPVHGSVAGEISRKDIVDFILSATKKHDLPSMVGFVNMGKLKEGEKNHEEVVDEWVSQGGMLGNHTYSHLDLREVSAQEFVCDIRKTKN
;
A
#
# COMPACT_ATOMS: atom_id res chain seq x y z
N MET A 1 2.92 14.47 -33.84
CA MET A 1 1.89 14.42 -32.79
C MET A 1 2.60 13.93 -31.54
N ASP A 2 2.73 14.78 -30.53
CA ASP A 2 3.23 14.36 -29.22
C ASP A 2 2.21 13.42 -28.61
N LYS A 3 2.62 12.18 -28.31
CA LYS A 3 1.75 11.23 -27.63
C LYS A 3 1.69 11.61 -26.15
N ASN A 4 0.53 12.09 -25.71
CA ASN A 4 0.21 12.14 -24.29
C ASN A 4 -0.11 10.74 -23.79
N TYR A 5 0.71 10.21 -22.90
CA TYR A 5 0.45 8.98 -22.17
C TYR A 5 -0.10 9.34 -20.79
N ASN A 6 -1.25 8.76 -20.45
CA ASN A 6 -1.72 8.79 -19.07
C ASN A 6 -1.00 7.70 -18.29
N MET A 7 -0.30 8.08 -17.24
CA MET A 7 0.46 7.17 -16.38
C MET A 7 -0.05 7.30 -14.94
N SER A 8 -0.26 6.16 -14.29
CA SER A 8 -0.55 6.07 -12.86
C SER A 8 0.58 5.32 -12.18
N ILE A 9 0.97 5.77 -10.99
CA ILE A 9 1.98 5.12 -10.16
C ILE A 9 1.25 4.52 -8.98
N THR A 10 1.41 3.21 -8.80
CA THR A 10 0.75 2.45 -7.74
C THR A 10 1.77 1.68 -6.92
N PHE A 11 1.43 1.48 -5.65
CA PHE A 11 2.28 0.80 -4.68
C PHE A 11 1.45 -0.26 -3.98
N ASP A 12 1.87 -1.52 -4.10
CA ASP A 12 1.19 -2.65 -3.48
C ASP A 12 1.78 -2.96 -2.11
N ASP A 13 1.03 -3.73 -1.33
CA ASP A 13 1.42 -4.24 -0.02
C ASP A 13 1.76 -3.18 1.03
N ILE A 14 1.09 -2.03 1.00
CA ILE A 14 1.16 -1.08 2.12
C ILE A 14 0.48 -1.74 3.35
N PRO A 15 1.06 -1.65 4.55
CA PRO A 15 2.27 -0.89 4.93
C PRO A 15 3.58 -1.69 4.83
N VAL A 16 3.52 -3.00 4.54
CA VAL A 16 4.67 -3.89 4.65
C VAL A 16 4.65 -5.05 3.65
N HIS A 17 5.80 -5.26 3.01
CA HIS A 17 6.14 -6.49 2.28
C HIS A 17 7.58 -6.93 2.58
N GLY A 18 7.81 -8.24 2.65
CA GLY A 18 9.13 -8.86 2.81
C GLY A 18 9.83 -8.51 4.13
N SER A 19 11.11 -8.86 4.26
CA SER A 19 11.96 -8.41 5.37
C SER A 19 12.58 -7.04 5.08
N VAL A 20 12.95 -6.28 6.11
CA VAL A 20 13.77 -5.07 5.93
C VAL A 20 15.25 -5.41 6.08
N ALA A 21 16.09 -4.77 5.25
CA ALA A 21 17.53 -4.87 5.37
C ALA A 21 18.06 -3.93 6.46
N GLY A 22 18.83 -4.47 7.41
CA GLY A 22 19.52 -3.68 8.43
C GLY A 22 18.55 -2.95 9.38
N GLU A 23 18.89 -1.70 9.69
CA GLU A 23 18.17 -0.87 10.67
C GLU A 23 17.08 0.04 10.08
N ILE A 24 16.77 -0.14 8.78
CA ILE A 24 15.74 0.67 8.11
C ILE A 24 14.36 0.27 8.69
N SER A 25 13.55 1.27 9.06
CA SER A 25 12.16 1.04 9.48
C SER A 25 11.20 1.12 8.28
N ARG A 26 9.97 0.62 8.45
CA ARG A 26 8.91 0.78 7.43
C ARG A 26 8.57 2.24 7.17
N LYS A 27 8.62 3.05 8.22
CA LYS A 27 8.43 4.50 8.11
C LYS A 27 9.50 5.13 7.24
N ASP A 28 10.77 4.76 7.40
CA ASP A 28 11.86 5.31 6.58
C ASP A 28 11.66 5.02 5.09
N ILE A 29 11.17 3.82 4.75
CA ILE A 29 10.87 3.44 3.36
C ILE A 29 9.75 4.31 2.79
N VAL A 30 8.68 4.50 3.55
CA VAL A 30 7.50 5.27 3.11
C VAL A 30 7.84 6.76 3.01
N ASP A 31 8.55 7.31 4.00
CA ASP A 31 9.04 8.69 3.98
C ASP A 31 9.93 8.95 2.77
N PHE A 32 10.79 7.99 2.41
CA PHE A 32 11.63 8.08 1.20
C PHE A 32 10.79 8.11 -0.08
N ILE A 33 9.80 7.22 -0.21
CA ILE A 33 8.89 7.16 -1.37
C ILE A 33 8.11 8.48 -1.51
N LEU A 34 7.49 8.95 -0.43
CA LEU A 34 6.69 10.18 -0.42
C LEU A 34 7.53 11.43 -0.67
N SER A 35 8.77 11.46 -0.17
CA SER A 35 9.71 12.54 -0.46
C SER A 35 10.10 12.56 -1.94
N ALA A 36 10.31 11.39 -2.55
CA ALA A 36 10.62 11.29 -3.98
C ALA A 36 9.44 11.76 -4.85
N THR A 37 8.22 11.36 -4.50
CA THR A 37 7.02 11.75 -5.25
C THR A 37 6.78 13.25 -5.19
N LYS A 38 6.97 13.86 -4.01
CA LYS A 38 6.86 15.31 -3.83
C LYS A 38 7.96 16.07 -4.59
N LYS A 39 9.19 15.56 -4.59
CA LYS A 39 10.32 16.17 -5.31
C LYS A 39 10.11 16.20 -6.83
N HIS A 40 9.36 15.24 -7.36
CA HIS A 40 9.14 15.07 -8.80
C HIS A 40 7.73 15.46 -9.26
N ASP A 41 6.97 16.16 -8.42
CA ASP A 41 5.62 16.66 -8.72
C ASP A 41 4.69 15.58 -9.29
N LEU A 42 4.75 14.37 -8.73
CA LEU A 42 3.92 13.26 -9.21
C LEU A 42 2.43 13.54 -8.91
N PRO A 43 1.54 13.48 -9.91
CA PRO A 43 0.18 14.03 -9.82
C PRO A 43 -0.80 13.15 -9.04
N SER A 44 -0.57 11.85 -8.95
CA SER A 44 -1.44 10.91 -8.25
C SER A 44 -0.69 9.62 -7.92
N MET A 45 -0.77 9.18 -6.66
CA MET A 45 -0.28 7.87 -6.22
C MET A 45 -1.41 7.08 -5.56
N VAL A 46 -1.47 5.79 -5.86
CA VAL A 46 -2.42 4.86 -5.22
C VAL A 46 -1.66 3.82 -4.44
N GLY A 47 -1.94 3.72 -3.15
CA GLY A 47 -1.42 2.70 -2.25
C GLY A 47 -2.45 1.61 -2.01
N PHE A 48 -2.15 0.37 -2.40
CA PHE A 48 -3.01 -0.78 -2.17
C PHE A 48 -2.63 -1.42 -0.82
N VAL A 49 -3.55 -1.36 0.14
CA VAL A 49 -3.31 -1.73 1.55
C VAL A 49 -3.80 -3.14 1.85
N ASN A 50 -3.00 -3.96 2.54
CA ASN A 50 -3.49 -5.18 3.20
C ASN A 50 -3.89 -4.87 4.64
N MET A 51 -5.18 -4.75 4.91
CA MET A 51 -5.68 -4.30 6.21
C MET A 51 -5.33 -5.26 7.37
N GLY A 52 -5.13 -6.55 7.09
CA GLY A 52 -4.71 -7.53 8.10
C GLY A 52 -3.33 -7.22 8.67
N LYS A 53 -2.40 -6.72 7.84
CA LYS A 53 -1.03 -6.39 8.23
C LYS A 53 -0.94 -5.21 9.20
N LEU A 54 -1.98 -4.35 9.26
CA LEU A 54 -2.07 -3.31 10.29
C LEU A 54 -2.25 -3.90 11.70
N LYS A 55 -3.01 -5.00 11.81
CA LYS A 55 -3.32 -5.66 13.09
C LYS A 55 -2.25 -6.62 13.57
N GLU A 56 -1.31 -7.00 12.69
CA GLU A 56 -0.17 -7.85 13.03
C GLU A 56 0.83 -7.15 13.97
N GLY A 57 0.67 -5.84 14.20
CA GLY A 57 1.19 -5.17 15.38
C GLY A 57 2.69 -4.84 15.34
N GLU A 58 3.32 -4.86 14.17
CA GLU A 58 4.63 -4.23 14.02
C GLU A 58 4.49 -2.71 14.19
N LYS A 59 5.50 -2.09 14.80
CA LYS A 59 5.47 -0.65 15.10
C LYS A 59 5.25 0.18 13.84
N ASN A 60 4.40 1.19 13.95
CA ASN A 60 4.20 2.28 12.98
C ASN A 60 3.48 1.90 11.67
N HIS A 61 2.86 0.73 11.58
CA HIS A 61 2.07 0.34 10.40
C HIS A 61 0.88 1.25 10.11
N GLU A 62 0.15 1.67 11.14
CA GLU A 62 -0.94 2.64 11.00
C GLU A 62 -0.38 4.02 10.61
N GLU A 63 0.71 4.45 11.24
CA GLU A 63 1.38 5.71 10.92
C GLU A 63 1.83 5.80 9.45
N VAL A 64 2.28 4.68 8.87
CA VAL A 64 2.62 4.59 7.44
C VAL A 64 1.41 4.90 6.55
N VAL A 65 0.23 4.37 6.89
CA VAL A 65 -1.00 4.62 6.13
C VAL A 65 -1.48 6.05 6.33
N ASP A 66 -1.41 6.56 7.57
CA ASP A 66 -1.79 7.94 7.87
C ASP A 66 -0.89 8.95 7.13
N GLU A 67 0.42 8.73 7.10
CA GLU A 67 1.37 9.56 6.37
C GLU A 67 1.13 9.50 4.85
N TRP A 68 0.80 8.34 4.31
CA TRP A 68 0.41 8.20 2.91
C TRP A 68 -0.78 9.08 2.53
N VAL A 69 -1.83 9.04 3.36
CA VAL A 69 -3.05 9.82 3.15
C VAL A 69 -2.79 11.32 3.39
N SER A 70 -1.99 11.68 4.40
CA SER A 70 -1.69 13.07 4.73
C SER A 70 -1.00 13.82 3.58
N GLN A 71 -0.25 13.09 2.73
CA GLN A 71 0.41 13.63 1.55
C GLN A 71 -0.45 13.57 0.27
N GLY A 72 -1.75 13.27 0.39
CA GLY A 72 -2.69 13.22 -0.72
C GLY A 72 -2.69 11.90 -1.51
N GLY A 73 -2.04 10.87 -0.97
CA GLY A 73 -2.08 9.53 -1.54
C GLY A 73 -3.48 8.92 -1.44
N MET A 74 -3.94 8.31 -2.53
CA MET A 74 -5.19 7.55 -2.54
C MET A 74 -4.94 6.14 -1.99
N LEU A 75 -5.95 5.55 -1.35
CA LEU A 75 -5.89 4.16 -0.87
C LEU A 75 -6.78 3.25 -1.71
N GLY A 76 -6.23 2.09 -2.06
CA GLY A 76 -6.92 0.95 -2.64
C GLY A 76 -6.92 -0.26 -1.70
N ASN A 77 -7.81 -1.21 -1.94
CA ASN A 77 -7.90 -2.44 -1.17
C ASN A 77 -7.04 -3.54 -1.83
N HIS A 78 -6.07 -4.09 -1.09
CA HIS A 78 -5.23 -5.21 -1.53
C HIS A 78 -5.56 -6.51 -0.80
N THR A 79 -6.85 -6.74 -0.54
CA THR A 79 -7.39 -7.78 0.35
C THR A 79 -6.99 -7.58 1.81
N TYR A 80 -7.46 -8.46 2.69
CA TYR A 80 -7.15 -8.38 4.11
C TYR A 80 -5.86 -9.16 4.42
N SER A 81 -5.76 -10.40 3.93
CA SER A 81 -4.68 -11.34 4.23
C SER A 81 -3.67 -11.52 3.10
N HIS A 82 -3.82 -10.82 1.96
CA HIS A 82 -2.97 -11.01 0.78
C HIS A 82 -2.97 -12.45 0.26
N LEU A 83 -4.17 -13.05 0.13
CA LEU A 83 -4.35 -14.43 -0.30
C LEU A 83 -3.92 -14.64 -1.76
N ASP A 84 -3.31 -15.79 -2.05
CA ASP A 84 -3.05 -16.24 -3.42
C ASP A 84 -4.35 -16.76 -4.05
N LEU A 85 -4.82 -16.08 -5.10
CA LEU A 85 -6.01 -16.43 -5.87
C LEU A 85 -5.99 -17.86 -6.45
N ARG A 86 -4.82 -18.47 -6.60
CA ARG A 86 -4.67 -19.83 -7.14
C ARG A 86 -4.95 -20.91 -6.09
N GLU A 87 -4.84 -20.54 -4.81
CA GLU A 87 -4.88 -21.48 -3.68
C GLU A 87 -6.22 -21.44 -2.93
N VAL A 88 -7.09 -20.48 -3.27
CA VAL A 88 -8.39 -20.29 -2.60
C VAL A 88 -9.54 -20.24 -3.59
N SER A 89 -10.75 -20.56 -3.12
CA SER A 89 -11.96 -20.37 -3.91
C SER A 89 -12.27 -18.88 -4.11
N ALA A 90 -13.04 -18.56 -5.16
CA ALA A 90 -13.53 -17.20 -5.39
C ALA A 90 -14.34 -16.65 -4.19
N GLN A 91 -15.09 -17.53 -3.51
CA GLN A 91 -15.87 -17.15 -2.33
C GLN A 91 -14.96 -16.73 -1.16
N GLU A 92 -13.90 -17.50 -0.89
CA GLU A 92 -12.92 -17.18 0.15
C GLU A 92 -12.22 -15.85 -0.13
N PHE A 93 -11.80 -15.62 -1.38
CA PHE A 93 -11.16 -14.37 -1.77
C PHE A 93 -12.08 -13.16 -1.61
N VAL A 94 -13.35 -13.26 -2.05
CA VAL A 94 -14.34 -12.20 -1.87
C VAL A 94 -14.66 -11.94 -0.40
N CYS A 95 -14.73 -12.99 0.42
CA CYS A 95 -14.86 -12.85 1.87
C CYS A 95 -13.65 -12.10 2.46
N ASP A 96 -12.44 -12.39 1.99
CA ASP A 96 -11.22 -11.72 2.46
C ASP A 96 -11.19 -10.23 2.11
N ILE A 97 -11.54 -9.85 0.88
CA ILE A 97 -11.72 -8.42 0.48
C ILE A 97 -12.66 -7.68 1.43
N ARG A 98 -13.75 -8.34 1.86
CA ARG A 98 -14.79 -7.73 2.70
C ARG A 98 -14.36 -7.53 4.15
N LYS A 99 -13.40 -8.30 4.67
CA LYS A 99 -12.89 -8.11 6.05
C LYS A 99 -12.27 -6.72 6.25
N THR A 100 -11.83 -6.07 5.18
CA THR A 100 -11.28 -4.71 5.16
C THR A 100 -12.33 -3.62 5.45
N LYS A 101 -13.64 -3.93 5.46
CA LYS A 101 -14.73 -2.93 5.65
C LYS A 101 -15.24 -2.76 7.09
N ASN A 102 -14.59 -3.34 8.09
CA ASN A 102 -15.06 -3.30 9.48
C ASN A 102 -14.33 -2.27 10.34
#